data_AF-A0A920UUD1-F1
#
_entry.id   AF-A0A920UUD1-F1
#
_cell.length_a   1.000
_cell.length_b   1.000
_cell.length_c   1.000
_cell.angle_alpha   90.00
_cell.angle_beta   90.00
_cell.angle_gamma   90.00
#
_symmetry.space_group_name_H-M   'P 1'
#
loop_
_entity.id
_entity.type
_entity.pdbx_description
1 polymer ?
#
loop_
_entity_poly.entity_id
_entity_poly.type
_entity_poly.pdbx_seq_one_letter_code
_entity_poly.pdbx_strand_id
1 'polypeptide(L)'
;MFTRDGQYVRTIGEPGNGVDSNSEFHYSRVAEIAIDPGASEAYLADGYGNKRVAVVDVGTGALKRFWGAYGNTPDDDADDSYTPGEPLPQQFRGPVHCAEPSNDGLIYVCDRGADRIQVFPPDGTFVKEGQVMPETLGSGSTWDISFSPDEDQGNFSTLLMVLTCKYIFLIGNLWSTFTALVMAEECPGCFSVLTALLRIQMAILHHRNLRRQTYTKICISRHGFIVADSGWRPLAFQFAFLKKPA
;
A
#
# COMPACT_ATOMS: atom_id res chain seq x y z
N MET A 1 -14.11 6.34 -18.14
CA MET A 1 -14.42 4.90 -18.31
C MET A 1 -14.50 4.59 -19.79
N PHE A 2 -13.79 3.56 -20.21
CA PHE A 2 -13.74 3.10 -21.60
C PHE A 2 -14.05 1.61 -21.65
N THR A 3 -14.60 1.15 -22.76
CA THR A 3 -14.70 -0.28 -23.04
C THR A 3 -13.30 -0.87 -23.30
N ARG A 4 -13.19 -2.21 -23.34
CA ARG A 4 -11.91 -2.90 -23.61
C ARG A 4 -11.33 -2.58 -24.99
N ASP A 5 -12.18 -2.26 -25.96
CA ASP A 5 -11.83 -1.80 -27.31
C ASP A 5 -11.61 -0.28 -27.40
N GLY A 6 -11.62 0.43 -26.26
CA GLY A 6 -11.25 1.85 -26.17
C GLY A 6 -12.38 2.84 -26.51
N GLN A 7 -13.63 2.39 -26.58
CA GLN A 7 -14.77 3.29 -26.78
C GLN A 7 -15.11 4.01 -25.48
N TYR A 8 -15.36 5.32 -25.58
CA TYR A 8 -15.77 6.11 -24.43
C TYR A 8 -17.14 5.67 -23.93
N VAL A 9 -17.23 5.42 -22.62
CA VAL A 9 -18.50 5.08 -21.95
C VAL A 9 -19.01 6.28 -21.16
N ARG A 10 -18.20 6.80 -20.23
CA ARG A 10 -18.55 7.94 -19.38
C ARG A 10 -17.35 8.55 -18.67
N THR A 11 -17.53 9.78 -18.24
CA THR A 11 -16.71 10.46 -17.23
C THR A 11 -17.40 10.35 -15.88
N ILE A 12 -16.60 10.18 -14.83
CA ILE A 12 -17.06 10.19 -13.43
C ILE A 12 -16.44 11.42 -12.77
N GLY A 13 -17.30 12.27 -12.21
CA GLY A 13 -16.92 13.56 -11.63
C GLY A 13 -16.82 14.71 -12.64
N GLU A 14 -16.95 15.94 -12.13
CA GLU A 14 -16.84 17.18 -12.91
C GLU A 14 -15.38 17.65 -13.00
N PRO A 15 -14.80 17.75 -14.21
CA PRO A 15 -13.41 18.16 -14.38
C PRO A 15 -13.21 19.67 -14.16
N GLY A 16 -12.00 20.06 -13.76
CA GLY A 16 -11.58 21.47 -13.66
C GLY A 16 -11.90 22.16 -12.34
N ASN A 17 -12.53 21.46 -11.40
CA ASN A 17 -12.76 21.95 -10.05
C ASN A 17 -11.50 21.87 -9.19
N GLY A 18 -11.45 22.67 -8.13
CA GLY A 18 -10.35 22.75 -7.17
C GLY A 18 -10.36 21.62 -6.14
N VAL A 19 -9.59 21.82 -5.07
CA VAL A 19 -9.63 20.96 -3.88
C VAL A 19 -10.94 21.22 -3.13
N ASP A 20 -11.65 20.13 -2.84
CA ASP A 20 -12.77 20.06 -1.91
C ASP A 20 -12.92 18.58 -1.56
N SER A 21 -12.37 18.16 -0.41
CA SER A 21 -12.40 16.77 0.02
C SER A 21 -13.81 16.29 0.40
N ASN A 22 -14.79 17.19 0.53
CA ASN A 22 -16.17 16.83 0.84
C ASN A 22 -17.09 16.89 -0.39
N SER A 23 -16.56 17.26 -1.56
CA SER A 23 -17.32 17.34 -2.80
C SER A 23 -17.94 15.99 -3.19
N GLU A 24 -19.24 15.99 -3.46
CA GLU A 24 -19.95 14.82 -3.97
C GLU A 24 -19.90 14.72 -5.50
N PHE A 25 -19.41 15.77 -6.18
CA PHE A 25 -19.54 15.92 -7.63
C PHE A 25 -18.22 15.97 -8.38
N HIS A 26 -17.09 16.22 -7.71
CA HIS A 26 -15.78 16.22 -8.34
C HIS A 26 -14.70 15.60 -7.47
N TYR A 27 -13.56 15.37 -8.11
CA TYR A 27 -12.34 14.82 -7.51
C TYR A 27 -11.19 15.78 -7.76
N SER A 28 -10.13 15.67 -6.98
CA SER A 28 -8.96 16.51 -7.11
C SER A 28 -7.72 15.65 -7.22
N ARG A 29 -7.41 15.28 -8.47
CA ARG A 29 -6.22 14.53 -8.87
C ARG A 29 -6.15 13.14 -8.20
N VAL A 30 -7.06 12.25 -8.60
CA VAL A 30 -7.04 10.84 -8.20
C VAL A 30 -5.70 10.19 -8.58
N ALA A 31 -5.07 9.54 -7.60
CA ALA A 31 -3.79 8.85 -7.77
C ALA A 31 -3.98 7.47 -8.42
N GLU A 32 -4.97 6.73 -7.93
CA GLU A 32 -5.21 5.33 -8.28
C GLU A 32 -6.70 4.98 -8.20
N ILE A 33 -7.08 3.96 -8.96
CA ILE A 33 -8.44 3.39 -8.98
C ILE A 33 -8.32 1.87 -8.87
N ALA A 34 -8.85 1.32 -7.78
CA ALA A 34 -9.02 -0.12 -7.62
C ALA A 34 -10.49 -0.51 -7.84
N ILE A 35 -10.73 -1.73 -8.33
CA ILE A 35 -12.09 -2.23 -8.60
C ILE A 35 -12.31 -3.51 -7.81
N ASP A 36 -13.39 -3.53 -7.02
CA ASP A 36 -13.96 -4.75 -6.46
C ASP A 36 -15.15 -5.18 -7.32
N PRO A 37 -14.98 -6.16 -8.22
CA PRO A 37 -16.06 -6.63 -9.08
C PRO A 37 -17.14 -7.39 -8.30
N GLY A 38 -16.81 -7.99 -7.15
CA GLY A 38 -17.77 -8.71 -6.31
C GLY A 38 -18.78 -7.75 -5.68
N ALA A 39 -18.33 -6.57 -5.27
CA ALA A 39 -19.18 -5.50 -4.74
C ALA A 39 -19.74 -4.56 -5.82
N SER A 40 -19.24 -4.63 -7.07
CA SER A 40 -19.49 -3.63 -8.12
C SER A 40 -19.10 -2.22 -7.69
N GLU A 41 -17.99 -2.09 -6.97
CA GLU A 41 -17.47 -0.83 -6.43
C GLU A 41 -16.08 -0.53 -6.98
N ALA A 42 -15.78 0.75 -7.16
CA ALA A 42 -14.43 1.24 -7.42
C ALA A 42 -14.00 2.19 -6.30
N TYR A 43 -12.77 1.98 -5.81
CA TYR A 43 -12.12 2.76 -4.77
C TYR A 43 -11.15 3.73 -5.43
N LEU A 44 -11.38 5.01 -5.25
CA LEU A 44 -10.59 6.10 -5.81
C LEU A 44 -9.71 6.66 -4.69
N ALA A 45 -8.39 6.54 -4.87
CA ALA A 45 -7.41 7.22 -4.04
C ALA A 45 -7.35 8.71 -4.44
N ASP A 46 -8.35 9.48 -4.01
CA ASP A 46 -8.51 10.91 -4.32
C ASP A 46 -7.62 11.75 -3.42
N GLY A 47 -6.31 11.69 -3.70
CA GLY A 47 -5.27 12.05 -2.73
C GLY A 47 -4.29 13.16 -3.10
N TYR A 48 -4.08 13.49 -4.39
CA TYR A 48 -3.08 14.54 -4.75
C TYR A 48 -3.59 15.97 -4.58
N GLY A 49 -4.90 16.14 -4.45
CA GLY A 49 -5.52 17.39 -4.05
C GLY A 49 -6.38 17.17 -2.81
N ASN A 50 -7.34 16.25 -2.90
CA ASN A 50 -8.21 15.87 -1.80
C ASN A 50 -7.51 14.93 -0.80
N LYS A 51 -8.15 14.69 0.34
CA LYS A 51 -7.61 13.88 1.45
C LYS A 51 -8.55 12.73 1.80
N ARG A 52 -8.97 11.95 0.80
CA ARG A 52 -9.98 10.89 0.99
C ARG A 52 -9.76 9.64 0.14
N VAL A 53 -10.40 8.56 0.57
CA VAL A 53 -10.81 7.48 -0.32
C VAL A 53 -12.27 7.71 -0.69
N ALA A 54 -12.58 7.70 -1.99
CA ALA A 54 -13.95 7.83 -2.49
C ALA A 54 -14.38 6.52 -3.15
N VAL A 55 -15.59 6.05 -2.85
CA VAL A 55 -16.12 4.81 -3.41
C VAL A 55 -17.27 5.13 -4.35
N VAL A 56 -17.16 4.65 -5.58
CA VAL A 56 -18.19 4.82 -6.61
C VAL A 56 -18.76 3.48 -7.04
N ASP A 57 -20.02 3.48 -7.43
CA ASP A 57 -20.64 2.34 -8.10
C ASP A 57 -20.07 2.22 -9.53
N VAL A 58 -19.61 1.03 -9.93
CA VAL A 58 -18.95 0.84 -11.23
C VAL A 58 -19.92 1.01 -12.41
N GLY A 59 -21.19 0.60 -12.24
CA GLY A 59 -22.18 0.64 -13.32
C GLY A 59 -22.70 2.04 -13.61
N THR A 60 -22.94 2.81 -12.56
CA THR A 60 -23.55 4.14 -12.62
C THR A 60 -22.53 5.27 -12.49
N GLY A 61 -21.36 5.02 -11.90
CA GLY A 61 -20.39 6.06 -11.54
C GLY A 61 -20.85 6.97 -10.41
N ALA A 62 -21.93 6.63 -9.71
CA ALA A 62 -22.43 7.42 -8.60
C ALA A 62 -21.50 7.26 -7.37
N LEU A 63 -21.18 8.37 -6.72
CA LEU A 63 -20.50 8.34 -5.42
C LEU A 63 -21.41 7.66 -4.39
N LYS A 64 -20.87 6.65 -3.71
CA LYS A 64 -21.58 5.90 -2.66
C LYS A 64 -21.24 6.45 -1.28
N ARG A 65 -19.95 6.70 -1.05
CA ARG A 65 -19.38 7.14 0.24
C ARG A 65 -17.93 7.57 0.06
N PHE A 66 -17.39 8.23 1.07
CA PHE A 66 -15.98 8.54 1.17
C PHE A 66 -15.58 8.69 2.64
N TRP A 67 -14.29 8.58 2.93
CA TRP A 67 -13.73 8.81 4.26
C TRP A 67 -12.30 9.33 4.20
N GLY A 68 -11.89 10.03 5.24
CA GLY A 68 -10.52 10.47 5.50
C GLY A 68 -9.78 9.49 6.42
N ALA A 69 -8.60 9.91 6.91
CA ALA A 69 -7.82 9.08 7.83
C ALA A 69 -8.62 8.71 9.07
N TYR A 70 -8.41 7.50 9.56
CA TYR A 70 -9.13 6.93 10.70
C TYR A 70 -10.67 6.87 10.53
N GLY A 71 -11.18 7.00 9.30
CA GLY A 71 -12.62 7.02 9.02
C GLY A 71 -13.29 8.35 9.33
N ASN A 72 -12.49 9.40 9.58
CA ASN A 72 -13.00 10.74 9.85
C ASN A 72 -13.60 11.37 8.59
N THR A 73 -14.47 12.36 8.77
CA THR A 73 -14.82 13.28 7.69
C THR A 73 -13.55 14.05 7.29
N PRO A 74 -13.23 14.14 5.98
CA PRO A 74 -12.10 14.93 5.51
C PRO A 74 -12.21 16.40 5.92
N ASP A 75 -11.09 16.97 6.33
CA ASP A 75 -10.96 18.38 6.70
C ASP A 75 -9.73 18.96 5.98
N ASP A 76 -9.98 19.88 5.04
CA ASP A 76 -8.94 20.50 4.21
C ASP A 76 -8.13 21.57 4.98
N ASP A 77 -8.62 22.03 6.13
CA ASP A 77 -7.99 23.06 6.97
C ASP A 77 -7.22 22.48 8.17
N ALA A 78 -7.31 21.16 8.40
CA ALA A 78 -6.66 20.50 9.53
C ALA A 78 -5.13 20.51 9.42
N ASP A 79 -4.46 20.60 10.58
CA ASP A 79 -3.02 20.37 10.67
C ASP A 79 -2.70 18.89 10.42
N ASP A 80 -2.02 18.63 9.31
CA ASP A 80 -1.54 17.31 8.90
C ASP A 80 0.00 17.19 9.00
N SER A 81 0.61 18.01 9.85
CA SER A 81 2.03 17.91 10.17
C SER A 81 2.39 16.49 10.63
N TYR A 82 3.56 16.04 10.18
CA TYR A 82 4.07 14.70 10.45
C TYR A 82 5.51 14.82 10.93
N THR A 83 5.72 14.35 12.16
CA THR A 83 7.03 14.19 12.77
C THR A 83 7.18 12.72 13.17
N PRO A 84 8.24 12.01 12.73
CA PRO A 84 8.46 10.62 13.12
C PRO A 84 8.54 10.48 14.64
N GLY A 85 7.87 9.45 15.17
CA GLY A 85 7.80 9.18 16.62
C GLY A 85 6.74 9.97 17.39
N GLU A 86 6.13 11.00 16.77
CA GLU A 86 5.01 11.75 17.35
C GLU A 86 3.65 11.16 16.93
N PRO A 87 2.54 11.57 17.57
CA PRO A 87 1.19 11.18 17.13
C PRO A 87 0.96 11.50 15.66
N LEU A 88 0.35 10.55 14.95
CA LEU A 88 0.07 10.67 13.52
C LEU A 88 -1.09 11.65 13.25
N PRO A 89 -1.05 12.37 12.11
CA PRO A 89 -2.09 13.33 11.75
C PRO A 89 -3.45 12.64 11.60
N GLN A 90 -4.51 13.33 12.06
CA GLN A 90 -5.89 12.81 12.07
C GLN A 90 -6.60 12.94 10.72
N GLN A 91 -5.99 13.63 9.77
CA GLN A 91 -6.35 13.63 8.36
C GLN A 91 -5.29 12.88 7.55
N PHE A 92 -5.64 12.46 6.33
CA PHE A 92 -4.62 11.95 5.41
C PHE A 92 -3.71 13.11 5.05
N ARG A 93 -2.40 12.96 5.34
CA ARG A 93 -1.40 13.97 4.98
C ARG A 93 -1.25 14.06 3.47
N GLY A 94 -1.31 12.90 2.85
CA GLY A 94 -1.39 12.77 1.42
C GLY A 94 -0.04 12.79 0.70
N PRO A 95 -0.03 12.39 -0.58
CA PRO A 95 -1.22 11.93 -1.27
C PRO A 95 -1.72 10.59 -0.74
N VAL A 96 -3.04 10.45 -0.66
CA VAL A 96 -3.66 9.13 -0.64
C VAL A 96 -3.34 8.51 -1.99
N HIS A 97 -2.41 7.58 -2.01
CA HIS A 97 -1.81 7.13 -3.27
C HIS A 97 -2.42 5.84 -3.80
N CYS A 98 -2.90 4.98 -2.90
CA CYS A 98 -3.53 3.70 -3.21
C CYS A 98 -4.73 3.46 -2.27
N ALA A 99 -5.71 2.67 -2.73
CA ALA A 99 -6.83 2.20 -1.93
C ALA A 99 -7.26 0.81 -2.42
N GLU A 100 -6.54 -0.21 -1.97
CA GLU A 100 -6.55 -1.54 -2.57
C GLU A 100 -7.42 -2.54 -1.79
N PRO A 101 -8.49 -3.09 -2.40
CA PRO A 101 -9.27 -4.16 -1.82
C PRO A 101 -8.48 -5.48 -1.83
N SER A 102 -8.60 -6.24 -0.74
CA SER A 102 -8.02 -7.58 -0.59
C SER A 102 -9.09 -8.65 -0.42
N ASN A 103 -8.70 -9.92 -0.62
CA ASN A 103 -9.61 -11.07 -0.52
C ASN A 103 -10.11 -11.32 0.92
N ASP A 104 -9.52 -10.69 1.94
CA ASP A 104 -10.00 -10.72 3.33
C ASP A 104 -11.15 -9.74 3.59
N GLY A 105 -11.61 -9.01 2.56
CA GLY A 105 -12.70 -8.04 2.65
C GLY A 105 -12.29 -6.72 3.29
N LEU A 106 -11.00 -6.41 3.34
CA LEU A 106 -10.46 -5.13 3.80
C LEU A 106 -9.90 -4.32 2.62
N ILE A 107 -9.72 -3.03 2.87
CA ILE A 107 -9.19 -2.03 1.97
C ILE A 107 -7.93 -1.46 2.62
N TYR A 108 -6.81 -1.53 1.90
CA TYR A 108 -5.51 -1.05 2.35
C TYR A 108 -5.20 0.27 1.66
N VAL A 109 -5.06 1.33 2.45
CA VAL A 109 -4.97 2.70 1.98
C VAL A 109 -3.58 3.24 2.26
N CYS A 110 -2.92 3.73 1.20
CA CYS A 110 -1.59 4.32 1.29
C CYS A 110 -1.70 5.83 1.58
N ASP A 111 -1.38 6.26 2.80
CA ASP A 111 -1.21 7.67 3.13
C ASP A 111 0.27 8.04 3.02
N ARG A 112 0.68 8.33 1.77
CA ARG A 112 2.08 8.40 1.37
C ARG A 112 2.88 9.38 2.21
N GLY A 113 2.38 10.59 2.37
CA GLY A 113 3.10 11.66 3.07
C GLY A 113 3.25 11.44 4.57
N ALA A 114 2.42 10.57 5.16
CA ALA A 114 2.49 10.19 6.57
C ALA A 114 3.22 8.84 6.79
N ASP A 115 3.86 8.31 5.74
CA ASP A 115 4.62 7.06 5.79
C ASP A 115 3.84 5.90 6.41
N ARG A 116 2.53 5.82 6.16
CA ARG A 116 1.63 4.84 6.79
C ARG A 116 0.66 4.19 5.82
N ILE A 117 0.24 3.00 6.21
CA ILE A 117 -0.88 2.26 5.61
C ILE A 117 -1.98 2.20 6.66
N GLN A 118 -3.21 2.55 6.27
CA GLN A 118 -4.40 2.34 7.09
C GLN A 118 -5.30 1.29 6.47
N VAL A 119 -6.00 0.54 7.32
CA VAL A 119 -6.83 -0.60 6.90
C VAL A 119 -8.26 -0.37 7.34
N PHE A 120 -9.19 -0.57 6.40
CA PHE A 120 -10.61 -0.30 6.56
C PHE A 120 -11.43 -1.46 5.97
N PRO A 121 -12.54 -1.92 6.59
CA PRO A 121 -13.66 -2.49 5.86
C PRO A 121 -14.19 -1.52 4.77
N PRO A 122 -15.02 -2.03 3.84
CA PRO A 122 -15.62 -1.21 2.79
C PRO A 122 -16.40 -0.01 3.30
N ASP A 123 -16.94 -0.04 4.53
CA ASP A 123 -17.71 1.07 5.11
C ASP A 123 -16.86 2.26 5.57
N GLY A 124 -15.53 2.15 5.56
CA GLY A 124 -14.60 3.22 5.95
C GLY A 124 -14.32 3.30 7.45
N THR A 125 -14.83 2.37 8.26
CA THR A 125 -14.51 2.31 9.70
C THR A 125 -13.04 1.95 9.90
N PHE A 126 -12.29 2.68 10.72
CA PHE A 126 -10.88 2.35 10.95
C PHE A 126 -10.70 1.03 11.71
N VAL A 127 -9.81 0.16 11.22
CA VAL A 127 -9.41 -1.08 11.91
C VAL A 127 -8.05 -0.93 12.55
N LYS A 128 -7.04 -0.60 11.76
CA LYS A 128 -5.63 -0.59 12.18
C LYS A 128 -4.78 0.19 11.19
N GLU A 129 -3.56 0.49 11.61
CA GLU A 129 -2.53 1.09 10.77
C GLU A 129 -1.16 0.50 11.03
N GLY A 130 -0.22 0.77 10.12
CA GLY A 130 1.20 0.51 10.29
C GLY A 130 2.03 1.55 9.55
N GLN A 131 3.09 2.05 10.19
CA GLN A 131 4.07 2.90 9.53
C GLN A 131 5.08 2.07 8.74
N VAL A 132 5.51 2.58 7.59
CA VAL A 132 6.55 1.99 6.77
C VAL A 132 7.63 3.02 6.56
N MET A 133 8.86 2.74 6.99
CA MET A 133 9.99 3.69 6.88
C MET A 133 9.61 5.13 7.25
N PRO A 134 9.19 5.39 8.50
CA PRO A 134 8.67 6.69 8.96
C PRO A 134 9.64 7.86 8.80
N GLU A 135 10.94 7.57 8.64
CA GLU A 135 11.97 8.57 8.39
C GLU A 135 12.08 8.99 6.92
N THR A 136 11.18 8.52 6.04
CA THR A 136 11.24 8.88 4.61
C THR A 136 10.87 10.34 4.41
N LEU A 137 9.83 10.82 5.13
CA LEU A 137 9.33 12.20 5.05
C LEU A 137 9.04 12.61 3.60
N GLY A 138 8.78 13.89 3.35
CA GLY A 138 8.77 14.48 2.00
C GLY A 138 8.00 13.66 0.95
N SER A 139 8.73 12.92 0.11
CA SER A 139 8.18 12.04 -0.94
C SER A 139 7.28 10.93 -0.40
N GLY A 140 7.51 10.49 0.84
CA GLY A 140 6.76 9.47 1.52
C GLY A 140 7.08 8.04 1.07
N SER A 141 6.60 7.07 1.82
CA SER A 141 7.00 5.67 1.72
C SER A 141 5.91 4.75 1.15
N THR A 142 4.63 5.06 1.35
CA THR A 142 3.53 4.20 0.94
C THR A 142 2.97 4.71 -0.39
N TRP A 143 3.55 4.27 -1.50
CA TRP A 143 3.06 4.65 -2.84
C TRP A 143 1.98 3.69 -3.30
N ASP A 144 2.35 2.42 -3.44
CA ASP A 144 1.49 1.43 -4.06
C ASP A 144 1.57 0.12 -3.27
N ILE A 145 0.47 -0.61 -3.27
CA ILE A 145 0.28 -1.89 -2.61
C ILE A 145 -0.26 -2.87 -3.65
N SER A 146 0.34 -4.06 -3.72
CA SER A 146 -0.27 -5.15 -4.47
C SER A 146 -0.28 -6.42 -3.64
N PHE A 147 -1.38 -7.17 -3.74
CA PHE A 147 -1.51 -8.46 -3.09
C PHE A 147 -1.08 -9.58 -4.02
N SER A 148 -0.46 -10.62 -3.46
CA SER A 148 -0.21 -11.86 -4.19
C SER A 148 -1.52 -12.44 -4.72
N PRO A 149 -1.55 -13.01 -5.94
CA PRO A 149 -2.77 -13.53 -6.54
C PRO A 149 -3.23 -14.88 -5.94
N ASP A 150 -2.51 -15.40 -4.94
CA ASP A 150 -2.76 -16.71 -4.36
C ASP A 150 -4.08 -16.72 -3.57
N GLU A 151 -4.85 -17.82 -3.67
CA GLU A 151 -6.13 -17.99 -2.97
C GLU A 151 -6.00 -17.88 -1.44
N ASP A 152 -4.79 -18.16 -0.92
CA ASP A 152 -4.40 -18.10 0.48
C ASP A 152 -3.92 -16.71 0.95
N GLN A 153 -4.34 -15.61 0.31
CA GLN A 153 -4.00 -14.24 0.76
C GLN A 153 -4.19 -14.03 2.27
N GLY A 154 -5.20 -14.63 2.89
CA GLY A 154 -5.44 -14.54 4.35
C GLY A 154 -4.47 -15.35 5.22
N ASN A 155 -3.69 -16.26 4.63
CA ASN A 155 -2.75 -17.15 5.31
C ASN A 155 -1.27 -16.76 5.14
N PHE A 156 -0.93 -16.10 4.03
CA PHE A 156 0.39 -15.54 3.76
C PHE A 156 0.23 -14.35 2.80
N SER A 157 -0.40 -13.28 3.26
CA SER A 157 -0.50 -12.05 2.46
C SER A 157 0.92 -11.58 2.16
N THR A 158 1.35 -11.69 0.90
CA THR A 158 2.55 -11.03 0.42
C THR A 158 2.11 -9.67 -0.10
N LEU A 159 2.36 -8.64 0.69
CA LEU A 159 2.20 -7.26 0.24
C LEU A 159 3.46 -6.87 -0.52
N LEU A 160 3.34 -6.51 -1.79
CA LEU A 160 4.41 -5.82 -2.50
C LEU A 160 4.18 -4.32 -2.34
N MET A 161 5.09 -3.65 -1.64
CA MET A 161 5.11 -2.20 -1.57
C MET A 161 6.24 -1.66 -2.45
N VAL A 162 5.91 -0.82 -3.41
CA VAL A 162 6.90 -0.18 -4.28
C VAL A 162 7.29 1.16 -3.68
N LEU A 163 8.52 1.23 -3.22
CA LEU A 163 9.18 2.47 -2.86
C LEU A 163 10.09 2.89 -4.00
N THR A 164 10.41 4.17 -4.09
CA THR A 164 11.38 4.83 -4.98
C THR A 164 12.70 4.04 -5.21
N CYS A 165 12.65 2.94 -5.97
CA CYS A 165 13.69 1.92 -6.21
C CYS A 165 13.86 0.77 -5.18
N LYS A 166 12.91 0.54 -4.27
CA LYS A 166 12.95 -0.54 -3.26
C LYS A 166 11.63 -1.29 -3.20
N TYR A 167 11.67 -2.62 -3.29
CA TYR A 167 10.51 -3.45 -3.06
C TYR A 167 10.51 -3.92 -1.61
N ILE A 168 9.41 -3.70 -0.91
CA ILE A 168 9.18 -4.27 0.43
C ILE A 168 8.15 -5.38 0.29
N PHE A 169 8.55 -6.58 0.68
CA PHE A 169 7.65 -7.71 0.83
C PHE A 169 7.23 -7.81 2.30
N LEU A 170 5.94 -7.68 2.58
CA LEU A 170 5.39 -7.97 3.90
C LEU A 170 4.77 -9.36 3.85
N ILE A 171 5.22 -10.30 4.69
CA ILE A 171 4.74 -11.70 4.72
C ILE A 171 4.33 -12.06 6.15
N GLY A 172 3.06 -12.43 6.38
CA GLY A 172 2.58 -13.12 7.60
C GLY A 172 1.20 -12.69 8.14
N ASN A 173 0.59 -13.57 8.96
CA ASN A 173 -0.76 -13.37 9.55
C ASN A 173 -0.79 -12.77 10.95
N LEU A 174 0.36 -12.63 11.59
CA LEU A 174 0.50 -11.90 12.85
C LEU A 174 1.41 -10.72 12.59
N TRP A 175 0.83 -9.53 12.55
CA TRP A 175 1.54 -8.28 12.35
C TRP A 175 2.65 -8.07 13.41
N SER A 176 2.66 -8.82 14.53
CA SER A 176 3.76 -8.87 15.50
C SER A 176 5.08 -9.46 14.98
N THR A 177 5.11 -10.09 13.80
CA THR A 177 6.31 -10.67 13.20
C THR A 177 6.33 -10.48 11.69
N PHE A 178 6.71 -9.29 11.21
CA PHE A 178 7.32 -9.20 9.89
C PHE A 178 8.63 -9.99 9.93
N THR A 179 8.61 -11.20 9.37
CA THR A 179 9.70 -12.16 9.52
C THR A 179 10.79 -11.95 8.47
N ALA A 180 10.51 -11.19 7.39
CA ALA A 180 11.53 -10.83 6.41
C ALA A 180 11.16 -9.56 5.66
N LEU A 181 11.93 -8.49 5.86
CA LEU A 181 12.05 -7.39 4.91
C LEU A 181 13.05 -7.83 3.84
N VAL A 182 12.57 -8.30 2.69
CA VAL A 182 13.45 -8.55 1.53
C VAL A 182 13.57 -7.25 0.76
N MET A 183 14.62 -6.48 1.06
CA MET A 183 15.00 -5.33 0.24
C MET A 183 15.65 -5.85 -1.05
N ALA A 184 14.91 -5.84 -2.15
CA ALA A 184 15.53 -5.93 -3.47
C ALA A 184 15.92 -4.50 -3.88
N GLU A 185 17.22 -4.20 -3.88
CA GLU A 185 17.76 -2.99 -4.50
C GLU A 185 18.03 -3.28 -5.98
N GLU A 186 17.53 -2.43 -6.87
CA GLU A 186 17.86 -2.50 -8.30
C GLU A 186 19.33 -2.12 -8.50
N CYS A 187 20.16 -3.08 -8.91
CA CYS A 187 21.49 -2.77 -9.46
C CYS A 187 21.32 -2.02 -10.79
N PRO A 188 21.98 -0.86 -11.00
CA PRO A 188 21.88 -0.13 -12.26
C PRO A 188 22.34 -1.00 -13.44
N GLY A 189 21.43 -1.30 -14.37
CA GLY A 189 21.75 -1.94 -15.66
C GLY A 189 21.09 -3.30 -15.99
N CYS A 190 20.19 -3.81 -15.14
CA CYS A 190 19.49 -5.09 -15.38
C CYS A 190 18.02 -4.89 -15.79
N PHE A 191 17.76 -4.57 -17.05
CA PHE A 191 16.42 -4.29 -17.59
C PHE A 191 15.54 -5.53 -17.87
N SER A 192 15.90 -6.74 -17.43
CA SER A 192 15.15 -7.93 -17.87
C SER A 192 15.32 -9.20 -17.02
N VAL A 193 14.94 -9.22 -15.73
CA VAL A 193 14.75 -10.52 -15.03
C VAL A 193 13.70 -10.42 -13.90
N LEU A 194 12.41 -10.30 -14.23
CA LEU A 194 11.33 -10.34 -13.23
C LEU A 194 10.67 -11.73 -13.09
N THR A 195 10.86 -12.64 -14.06
CA THR A 195 10.15 -13.94 -14.11
C THR A 195 10.85 -15.11 -13.41
N ALA A 196 12.12 -14.97 -12.99
CA ALA A 196 12.88 -16.06 -12.36
C ALA A 196 12.74 -16.13 -10.82
N LEU A 197 12.33 -15.03 -10.17
CA LEU A 197 12.17 -14.95 -8.71
C LEU A 197 10.98 -15.77 -8.19
N LEU A 198 9.92 -15.93 -8.99
CA LEU A 198 8.70 -16.67 -8.62
C LEU A 198 8.89 -18.18 -8.39
N ARG A 199 9.93 -18.83 -8.97
CA ARG A 199 10.10 -20.29 -8.86
C ARG A 199 10.95 -20.76 -7.67
N ILE A 200 11.81 -19.91 -7.10
CA ILE A 200 12.76 -20.31 -6.05
C ILE A 200 12.17 -20.09 -4.65
N GLN A 201 11.35 -19.05 -4.46
CA GLN A 201 10.77 -18.73 -3.14
C GLN A 201 9.71 -19.77 -2.70
N MET A 202 8.93 -20.31 -3.64
CA MET A 202 7.99 -21.42 -3.42
C MET A 202 8.68 -22.73 -2.97
N ALA A 203 9.90 -22.99 -3.43
CA ALA A 203 10.63 -24.24 -3.11
C ALA A 203 11.21 -24.24 -1.69
N ILE A 204 11.51 -23.07 -1.12
CA ILE A 204 12.10 -22.93 0.22
C ILE A 204 11.03 -23.06 1.32
N LEU A 205 9.78 -22.67 1.05
CA LEU A 205 8.68 -22.73 2.03
C LEU A 205 8.03 -24.12 2.16
N HIS A 206 8.31 -25.06 1.26
CA HIS A 206 7.76 -26.42 1.32
C HIS A 206 8.54 -27.38 2.25
N HIS A 207 9.71 -26.96 2.76
CA HIS A 207 10.52 -27.79 3.67
C HIS A 207 10.38 -27.36 5.14
N ARG A 208 9.71 -28.24 5.89
CA ARG A 208 9.44 -28.24 7.33
C ARG A 208 10.53 -27.66 8.24
N ASN A 209 10.06 -26.99 9.31
CA ASN A 209 10.67 -26.88 10.64
C ASN A 209 12.13 -26.42 10.71
N LEU A 210 12.39 -25.11 10.65
CA LEU A 210 13.63 -24.56 11.20
C LEU A 210 13.40 -23.23 11.93
N ARG A 211 13.50 -23.31 13.27
CA ARG A 211 13.83 -22.18 14.14
C ARG A 211 15.26 -21.72 13.80
N ARG A 212 15.41 -20.77 12.89
CA ARG A 212 16.56 -19.85 12.75
C ARG A 212 16.34 -19.01 11.49
N GLN A 213 16.03 -17.72 11.69
CA GLN A 213 15.99 -16.75 10.60
C GLN A 213 17.43 -16.51 10.11
N THR A 214 17.68 -16.77 8.83
CA THR A 214 18.88 -16.32 8.10
C THR A 214 18.43 -15.36 7.01
N TYR A 215 19.00 -14.15 6.99
CA TYR A 215 18.84 -13.21 5.89
C TYR A 215 19.93 -13.49 4.84
N THR A 216 19.53 -13.72 3.58
CA THR A 216 20.46 -13.92 2.45
C THR A 216 20.41 -12.69 1.55
N LYS A 217 21.52 -11.95 1.42
CA LYS A 217 21.68 -10.96 0.34
C LYS A 217 22.03 -11.69 -0.95
N ILE A 218 21.25 -11.47 -2.01
CA ILE A 218 21.50 -12.03 -3.34
C ILE A 218 21.99 -10.88 -4.24
N CYS A 219 23.26 -10.94 -4.65
CA CYS A 219 23.80 -10.06 -5.71
C CYS A 219 23.81 -10.84 -7.04
N ILE A 220 23.22 -10.25 -8.08
CA ILE A 220 23.08 -10.87 -9.40
C ILE A 220 24.11 -10.23 -10.35
N SER A 221 24.99 -11.05 -10.95
CA SER A 221 25.90 -10.62 -12.03
C SER A 221 25.61 -11.36 -13.34
N ARG A 222 26.01 -10.78 -14.48
CA ARG A 222 25.79 -11.32 -15.84
C ARG A 222 26.32 -12.75 -16.08
N HIS A 223 27.16 -13.31 -15.19
CA HIS A 223 27.82 -14.60 -15.39
C HIS A 223 27.51 -15.65 -14.31
N GLY A 224 26.49 -15.42 -13.46
CA GLY A 224 26.09 -16.37 -12.41
C GLY A 224 26.31 -15.85 -10.98
N PHE A 225 25.83 -16.65 -10.02
CA PHE A 225 25.66 -16.30 -8.60
C PHE A 225 27.00 -16.21 -7.85
N ILE A 226 27.16 -15.17 -7.03
CA ILE A 226 28.17 -15.12 -5.96
C ILE A 226 27.42 -14.88 -4.65
N VAL A 227 27.45 -15.86 -3.75
CA VAL A 227 27.01 -15.69 -2.36
C VAL A 227 28.11 -14.93 -1.64
N ALA A 228 27.89 -13.64 -1.38
CA ALA A 228 28.82 -12.85 -0.58
C ALA A 228 28.43 -12.96 0.90
N ASP A 229 29.15 -13.80 1.65
CA ASP A 229 29.17 -13.76 3.10
C ASP A 229 29.94 -12.52 3.55
N SER A 230 29.31 -11.62 4.31
CA SER A 230 30.06 -10.66 5.11
C SER A 230 29.20 -10.14 6.27
N GLY A 231 29.64 -10.52 7.48
CA GLY A 231 29.00 -10.17 8.73
C GLY A 231 28.96 -8.66 8.98
N TRP A 232 27.76 -8.16 9.29
CA TRP A 232 27.53 -6.84 9.85
C TRP A 232 26.43 -6.94 10.91
N ARG A 233 26.60 -6.15 11.98
CA ARG A 233 25.72 -6.12 13.16
C ARG A 233 24.38 -5.43 12.82
N PRO A 234 23.27 -5.81 13.49
CA PRO A 234 21.93 -5.33 13.14
C PRO A 234 21.73 -3.85 13.49
N LEU A 235 21.12 -3.09 12.58
CA LEU A 235 20.21 -2.00 12.95
C LEU A 235 18.85 -2.66 13.16
N ALA A 236 18.43 -2.79 14.42
CA ALA A 236 17.13 -3.33 14.76
C ALA A 236 16.05 -2.33 14.32
N PHE A 237 15.30 -2.66 13.27
CA PHE A 237 14.05 -1.97 12.96
C PHE A 237 12.95 -2.62 13.81
N GLN A 238 12.65 -2.00 14.93
CA GLN A 238 11.59 -2.41 15.83
C GLN A 238 10.28 -1.79 15.32
N PHE A 239 9.43 -2.58 14.68
CA PHE A 239 8.07 -2.17 14.34
C PHE A 239 7.27 -2.04 15.64
N ALA A 240 6.91 -0.80 16.01
CA ALA A 240 6.06 -0.55 17.17
C ALA A 240 4.58 -0.52 16.71
N PHE A 241 3.82 -1.55 17.06
CA PHE A 241 2.36 -1.48 16.98
C PHE A 241 1.85 -0.83 18.26
N LEU A 242 1.46 0.45 18.18
CA LEU A 242 0.87 1.15 19.31
C LEU A 242 -0.57 0.65 19.50
N LYS A 243 -0.78 -0.13 20.56
CA LYS A 243 -2.11 -0.48 21.06
C LYS A 243 -2.66 0.75 21.79
N LYS A 244 -3.87 1.22 21.42
CA LYS A 244 -4.56 2.33 22.11
C LYS A 244 -4.56 2.05 23.63
N PRO A 245 -4.19 3.01 24.51
CA PRO A 245 -4.50 2.89 25.92
C PRO A 245 -6.03 2.90 26.09
N ALA A 246 -6.49 2.09 27.05
CA ALA A 246 -7.90 1.95 27.42
C ALA A 246 -8.49 3.25 27.99
#